data_AF-A0A2I0ETT2-F1
#
_entry.id   AF-A0A2I0ETT2-F1
#
_cell.length_a   1.000
_cell.length_b   1.000
_cell.length_c   1.000
_cell.angle_alpha   90.00
_cell.angle_beta   90.00
_cell.angle_gamma   90.00
#
_symmetry.space_group_name_H-M   'P 1'
#
loop_
_entity.id
_entity.type
_entity.pdbx_description
1 polymer ?
#
loop_
_entity_poly.entity_id
_entity_poly.type
_entity_poly.pdbx_seq_one_letter_code
_entity_poly.pdbx_strand_id
1 'polypeptide(L)'
;MNTFRRHKLHEVATKPKNTLQFNEQTAPEALQAIIDNLSAILREARSEQREIVYLCIGSDRYIGDSLGPLTGSLIVENAKIERVYGTLEEPIHAFNLKPALKDIQKTYHHPLIICVDASLGAKEQVGDVLFVDAPLMPGKALERMLPETGDYHFQGIVNYLDPLPTSQFLNDTRLHTVMKLSRLIARVITESDQQASQ
;
A
#
# COMPACT_ATOMS: atom_id res chain seq x y z
N MET A 1 35.20 26.71 15.14
CA MET A 1 36.09 26.04 14.17
C MET A 1 35.44 24.70 13.84
N ASN A 2 34.86 24.62 12.64
CA ASN A 2 34.13 23.46 12.12
C ASN A 2 35.08 22.32 11.75
N THR A 3 34.65 21.07 11.99
CA THR A 3 35.01 19.93 11.12
C THR A 3 33.92 18.85 11.13
N PHE A 4 32.98 19.01 10.18
CA PHE A 4 32.39 17.99 9.31
C PHE A 4 32.15 16.57 9.87
N ARG A 5 30.92 16.31 10.33
CA ARG A 5 30.32 14.96 10.28
C ARG A 5 29.69 14.75 8.89
N ARG A 6 30.32 13.91 8.08
CA ARG A 6 29.81 13.46 6.77
C ARG A 6 28.41 12.85 6.94
N HIS A 7 27.45 13.39 6.19
CA HIS A 7 26.15 12.80 5.95
C HIS A 7 26.32 11.39 5.37
N LYS A 8 25.64 10.40 5.96
CA LYS A 8 25.35 9.14 5.30
C LYS A 8 24.38 9.46 4.16
N LEU A 9 24.85 9.24 2.94
CA LEU A 9 24.05 9.28 1.73
C LEU A 9 22.89 8.29 1.84
N HIS A 10 21.74 8.72 1.34
CA HIS A 10 20.52 7.94 1.16
C HIS A 10 20.83 6.55 0.61
N GLU A 11 20.48 5.53 1.39
CA GLU A 11 20.33 4.18 0.88
C GLU A 11 19.12 4.19 -0.05
N VAL A 12 19.39 4.18 -1.35
CA VAL A 12 18.40 3.90 -2.39
C VAL A 12 17.83 2.53 -2.05
N ALA A 13 16.54 2.45 -1.70
CA ALA A 13 15.88 1.20 -1.38
C ALA A 13 16.05 0.23 -2.56
N THR A 14 16.90 -0.77 -2.40
CA THR A 14 17.07 -1.86 -3.36
C THR A 14 15.73 -2.59 -3.47
N LYS A 15 15.13 -2.62 -4.67
CA LYS A 15 13.88 -3.35 -4.92
C LYS A 15 14.01 -4.79 -4.40
N PRO A 16 13.11 -5.26 -3.52
CA PRO A 16 13.08 -6.67 -3.15
C PRO A 16 12.86 -7.54 -4.39
N LYS A 17 13.42 -8.77 -4.37
CA LYS A 17 13.57 -9.65 -5.54
C LYS A 17 12.26 -9.97 -6.31
N ASN A 18 11.09 -9.79 -5.69
CA ASN A 18 9.77 -9.97 -6.30
C ASN A 18 8.93 -8.68 -6.16
N THR A 19 9.28 -7.64 -6.91
CA THR A 19 8.49 -6.39 -6.99
C THR A 19 7.91 -6.21 -8.38
N LEU A 20 6.59 -6.14 -8.49
CA LEU A 20 5.89 -5.77 -9.73
C LEU A 20 5.59 -4.26 -9.70
N GLN A 21 5.92 -3.55 -10.78
CA GLN A 21 5.67 -2.11 -10.89
C GLN A 21 4.67 -1.85 -12.02
N PHE A 22 3.69 -0.99 -11.77
CA PHE A 22 2.66 -0.61 -12.72
C PHE A 22 2.09 0.78 -12.42
N ASN A 23 1.43 1.35 -13.42
CA ASN A 23 0.80 2.66 -13.38
C ASN A 23 -0.31 2.73 -14.45
N GLU A 24 -0.96 3.89 -14.61
CA GLU A 24 -2.05 4.06 -15.58
C GLU A 24 -1.64 3.87 -17.05
N GLN A 25 -0.34 3.95 -17.36
CA GLN A 25 0.20 3.78 -18.72
C GLN A 25 0.67 2.34 -18.97
N THR A 26 0.55 1.46 -17.98
CA THR A 26 0.92 0.06 -18.11
C THR A 26 0.08 -0.61 -19.19
N ALA A 27 0.75 -1.32 -20.10
CA ALA A 27 0.08 -2.04 -21.18
C ALA A 27 -0.94 -3.05 -20.61
N PRO A 28 -2.09 -3.26 -21.27
CA PRO A 28 -3.13 -4.16 -20.78
C PRO A 28 -2.62 -5.56 -20.44
N GLU A 29 -1.69 -6.10 -21.23
CA GLU A 29 -1.09 -7.42 -21.03
C GLU A 29 -0.22 -7.48 -19.76
N ALA A 30 0.52 -6.40 -19.49
CA ALA A 30 1.33 -6.31 -18.27
C ALA A 30 0.45 -6.11 -17.03
N LEU A 31 -0.65 -5.36 -17.14
CA LEU A 31 -1.63 -5.23 -16.06
C LEU A 31 -2.31 -6.57 -15.78
N GLN A 32 -2.67 -7.32 -16.83
CA GLN A 32 -3.22 -8.66 -16.70
C GLN A 32 -2.25 -9.62 -16.00
N ALA A 33 -0.95 -9.56 -16.32
CA ALA A 33 0.04 -10.39 -15.65
C ALA A 33 0.13 -10.12 -14.13
N ILE A 34 -0.12 -8.88 -13.69
CA ILE A 34 -0.18 -8.52 -12.27
C ILE A 34 -1.46 -9.09 -11.64
N ILE A 35 -2.59 -8.98 -12.34
CA ILE A 35 -3.86 -9.56 -11.91
C ILE A 35 -3.75 -11.08 -11.75
N ASP A 36 -3.11 -11.75 -12.71
CA ASP A 36 -2.85 -13.19 -12.69
C ASP A 36 -1.95 -13.58 -11.52
N ASN A 37 -0.89 -12.81 -11.27
CA ASN A 37 0.01 -13.04 -10.16
C ASN A 37 -0.71 -12.94 -8.81
N LEU A 38 -1.46 -11.85 -8.59
CA LEU A 38 -2.24 -11.70 -7.35
C LEU A 38 -3.31 -12.78 -7.26
N SER A 39 -4.01 -13.11 -8.35
CA SER A 39 -5.02 -14.18 -8.36
C SER A 39 -4.44 -15.53 -7.94
N ALA A 40 -3.22 -15.87 -8.38
CA ALA A 40 -2.52 -17.07 -7.96
C ALA A 40 -2.25 -17.09 -6.45
N ILE A 41 -1.77 -15.98 -5.88
CA ILE A 41 -1.55 -15.81 -4.44
C ILE A 41 -2.86 -16.00 -3.67
N LEU A 42 -3.96 -15.40 -4.14
CA LEU A 42 -5.28 -15.52 -3.50
C LEU A 42 -5.80 -16.97 -3.56
N ARG A 43 -5.59 -17.67 -4.67
CA ARG A 43 -5.97 -19.09 -4.82
C ARG A 43 -5.18 -20.00 -3.88
N GLU A 44 -3.88 -19.78 -3.76
CA GLU A 44 -3.02 -20.50 -2.82
C GLU A 44 -3.52 -20.33 -1.38
N ALA A 45 -3.72 -19.08 -0.92
CA ALA A 45 -4.23 -18.81 0.42
C ALA A 45 -5.61 -19.46 0.68
N ARG A 46 -6.53 -19.41 -0.29
CA ARG A 46 -7.83 -20.09 -0.19
C ARG A 46 -7.68 -21.62 -0.12
N SER A 47 -6.75 -22.21 -0.88
CA SER A 47 -6.44 -23.65 -0.81
C SER A 47 -5.91 -24.08 0.55
N GLU A 48 -5.19 -23.18 1.23
CA GLU A 48 -4.69 -23.35 2.59
C GLU A 48 -5.73 -22.97 3.67
N GLN A 49 -6.96 -22.63 3.26
CA GLN A 49 -8.05 -22.17 4.13
C GLN A 49 -7.72 -20.91 4.93
N ARG A 50 -6.83 -20.06 4.41
CA ARG A 50 -6.48 -18.76 5.01
C ARG A 50 -7.47 -17.69 4.57
N GLU A 51 -7.98 -16.91 5.51
CA GLU A 51 -8.77 -15.72 5.16
C GLU A 51 -7.89 -14.64 4.55
N ILE A 52 -8.38 -14.01 3.47
CA ILE A 52 -7.72 -12.87 2.84
C ILE A 52 -8.21 -11.59 3.51
N VAL A 53 -7.28 -10.77 3.99
CA VAL A 53 -7.55 -9.49 4.65
C VAL A 53 -6.81 -8.38 3.92
N TYR A 54 -7.53 -7.34 3.51
CA TYR A 54 -6.93 -6.13 2.98
C TYR A 54 -6.79 -5.09 4.09
N LEU A 55 -5.57 -4.61 4.32
CA LEU A 55 -5.27 -3.61 5.35
C LEU A 55 -4.77 -2.33 4.69
N CYS A 56 -5.68 -1.39 4.49
CA CYS A 56 -5.41 -0.13 3.84
C CYS A 56 -4.98 0.93 4.87
N ILE A 57 -3.72 1.33 4.83
CA ILE A 57 -3.07 2.16 5.83
C ILE A 57 -2.97 3.59 5.32
N GLY A 58 -3.30 4.54 6.19
CA GLY A 58 -3.28 5.97 5.92
C GLY A 58 -4.33 6.74 6.71
N SER A 59 -4.43 8.03 6.42
CA SER A 59 -5.39 8.96 7.02
C SER A 59 -6.02 9.85 5.96
N ASP A 60 -7.31 10.09 6.11
CA ASP A 60 -8.11 11.06 5.36
C ASP A 60 -7.74 12.53 5.66
N ARG A 61 -6.94 12.79 6.70
CA ARG A 61 -6.56 14.14 7.15
C ARG A 61 -5.45 14.78 6.32
N TYR A 62 -4.68 13.98 5.59
CA TYR A 62 -3.61 14.46 4.72
C TYR A 62 -3.77 13.84 3.35
N ILE A 63 -3.78 14.65 2.29
CA ILE A 63 -4.00 14.14 0.93
C ILE A 63 -2.98 13.06 0.58
N GLY A 64 -1.69 13.28 0.87
CA GLY A 64 -0.65 12.29 0.63
C GLY A 64 -0.76 11.00 1.45
N ASP A 65 -1.53 10.98 2.54
CA ASP A 65 -1.73 9.82 3.39
C ASP A 65 -3.09 9.14 3.11
N SER A 66 -3.91 9.70 2.22
CA SER A 66 -5.28 9.23 2.00
C SER A 66 -5.41 8.02 1.07
N LEU A 67 -4.31 7.54 0.47
CA LEU A 67 -4.32 6.42 -0.48
C LEU A 67 -4.96 5.17 0.10
N GLY A 68 -4.57 4.76 1.31
CA GLY A 68 -5.14 3.60 1.98
C GLY A 68 -6.65 3.73 2.16
N PRO A 69 -7.15 4.68 2.98
CA PRO A 69 -8.57 4.88 3.21
C PRO A 69 -9.42 4.99 1.92
N LEU A 70 -8.92 5.69 0.91
CA LEU A 70 -9.58 5.81 -0.40
C LEU A 70 -9.64 4.47 -1.14
N THR A 71 -8.54 3.72 -1.16
CA THR A 71 -8.50 2.40 -1.78
C THR A 71 -9.45 1.43 -1.08
N GLY A 72 -9.45 1.41 0.26
CA GLY A 72 -10.33 0.56 1.06
C GLY A 72 -11.80 0.86 0.80
N SER A 73 -12.19 2.13 0.79
CA SER A 73 -13.55 2.53 0.42
C SER A 73 -13.94 2.08 -1.00
N LEU A 74 -13.06 2.26 -1.98
CA LEU A 74 -13.32 1.84 -3.36
C LEU A 74 -13.48 0.32 -3.48
N ILE A 75 -12.71 -0.48 -2.72
CA ILE A 75 -12.86 -1.94 -2.73
C ILE A 75 -14.24 -2.33 -2.18
N VAL A 76 -14.65 -1.75 -1.04
CA VAL A 76 -15.95 -2.05 -0.41
C VAL A 76 -17.12 -1.61 -1.28
N GLU A 77 -17.01 -0.48 -1.97
CA GLU A 77 -18.07 0.03 -2.85
C GLU A 77 -18.22 -0.79 -4.14
N ASN A 78 -17.11 -1.24 -4.73
CA ASN A 78 -17.12 -1.90 -6.05
C ASN A 78 -17.16 -3.43 -5.98
N ALA A 79 -16.85 -4.02 -4.82
CA ALA A 79 -16.74 -5.46 -4.66
C ALA A 79 -17.40 -5.92 -3.36
N LYS A 80 -17.88 -7.18 -3.33
CA LYS A 80 -18.35 -7.83 -2.10
C LYS A 80 -17.20 -8.39 -1.27
N ILE A 81 -16.07 -7.67 -1.22
CA ILE A 81 -14.92 -8.07 -0.40
C ILE A 81 -15.17 -7.57 1.01
N GLU A 82 -15.49 -8.48 1.92
CA GLU A 82 -15.96 -8.14 3.27
C GLU A 82 -14.82 -7.83 4.26
N ARG A 83 -13.59 -8.28 3.98
CA ARG A 83 -12.46 -8.23 4.92
C ARG A 83 -11.50 -7.09 4.62
N VAL A 84 -12.04 -5.88 4.51
CA VAL A 84 -11.28 -4.65 4.26
C VAL A 84 -11.22 -3.82 5.54
N TYR A 85 -10.00 -3.51 5.99
CA TYR A 85 -9.73 -2.62 7.11
C TYR A 85 -9.06 -1.35 6.59
N GLY A 86 -9.49 -0.20 7.08
CA GLY A 86 -8.98 1.09 6.60
C GLY A 86 -9.78 1.64 5.44
N THR A 87 -10.97 2.16 5.73
CA THR A 87 -11.80 2.90 4.78
C THR A 87 -11.75 4.39 5.13
N LEU A 88 -12.38 5.24 4.31
CA LEU A 88 -12.62 6.63 4.71
C LEU A 88 -13.49 6.75 5.98
N GLU A 89 -14.40 5.80 6.21
CA GLU A 89 -15.27 5.78 7.40
C GLU A 89 -14.47 5.37 8.64
N GLU A 90 -13.64 4.33 8.52
CA GLU A 90 -12.82 3.78 9.61
C GLU A 90 -11.35 3.69 9.18
N PRO A 91 -10.60 4.82 9.18
CA PRO A 91 -9.22 4.85 8.71
C PRO A 91 -8.25 4.13 9.67
N ILE A 92 -7.26 3.44 9.12
CA ILE A 92 -6.18 2.82 9.88
C ILE A 92 -4.87 3.57 9.63
N HIS A 93 -4.38 4.25 10.65
CA HIS A 93 -3.13 5.02 10.64
C HIS A 93 -2.17 4.55 11.76
N ALA A 94 -0.99 5.16 11.84
CA ALA A 94 0.06 4.78 12.79
C ALA A 94 -0.40 4.61 14.25
N PHE A 95 -1.39 5.40 14.72
CA PHE A 95 -1.85 5.36 16.11
C PHE A 95 -2.78 4.17 16.44
N ASN A 96 -3.51 3.64 15.46
CA ASN A 96 -4.47 2.54 15.64
C ASN A 96 -4.11 1.27 14.84
N LEU A 97 -2.99 1.25 14.10
CA LEU A 97 -2.50 0.08 13.40
C LEU A 97 -2.27 -1.13 14.33
N LYS A 98 -1.58 -0.93 15.45
CA LYS A 98 -1.28 -2.00 16.40
C LYS A 98 -2.54 -2.67 16.99
N PRO A 99 -3.56 -1.94 17.49
CA PRO A 99 -4.80 -2.58 17.92
C PRO A 99 -5.54 -3.25 16.76
N ALA A 100 -5.63 -2.63 15.57
CA ALA A 100 -6.28 -3.25 14.41
C ALA A 100 -5.65 -4.60 14.04
N LEU A 101 -4.32 -4.70 14.04
CA LEU A 101 -3.61 -5.97 13.79
C LEU A 101 -3.91 -7.03 14.84
N LYS A 102 -4.00 -6.65 16.12
CA LYS A 102 -4.39 -7.57 17.18
C LYS A 102 -5.81 -8.10 16.97
N ASP A 103 -6.71 -7.26 16.51
CA ASP A 103 -8.10 -7.65 16.28
C ASP A 103 -8.23 -8.55 15.05
N ILE A 104 -7.50 -8.25 13.97
CA ILE A 104 -7.37 -9.13 12.80
C ILE A 104 -6.85 -10.52 13.20
N GLN A 105 -5.76 -10.57 13.97
CA GLN A 105 -5.13 -11.84 14.40
C GLN A 105 -5.97 -12.64 15.40
N LYS A 106 -6.90 -12.01 16.13
CA LYS A 106 -7.87 -12.70 16.98
C LYS A 106 -9.08 -13.21 16.20
N THR A 107 -9.44 -12.51 15.13
CA THR A 107 -10.65 -12.79 14.35
C THR A 107 -10.41 -13.90 13.34
N TYR A 108 -9.24 -13.90 12.70
CA TYR A 108 -8.91 -14.83 11.61
C TYR A 108 -7.71 -15.70 11.99
N HIS A 109 -7.77 -16.97 11.61
CA HIS A 109 -6.69 -17.92 11.91
C HIS A 109 -5.67 -17.93 10.78
N HIS A 110 -4.47 -17.41 11.05
CA HIS A 110 -3.39 -17.33 10.06
C HIS A 110 -3.80 -16.66 8.74
N PRO A 111 -4.38 -15.44 8.76
CA PRO A 111 -4.84 -14.78 7.55
C PRO A 111 -3.69 -14.46 6.59
N LEU A 112 -4.01 -14.35 5.31
CA LEU A 112 -3.18 -13.63 4.34
C LEU A 112 -3.53 -12.14 4.42
N ILE A 113 -2.58 -11.30 4.82
CA ILE A 113 -2.78 -9.86 4.95
C ILE A 113 -2.06 -9.13 3.82
N ILE A 114 -2.83 -8.41 2.98
CA ILE A 114 -2.31 -7.59 1.90
C ILE A 114 -2.51 -6.12 2.25
N CYS A 115 -1.42 -5.36 2.40
CA CYS A 115 -1.48 -3.97 2.80
C CYS A 115 -1.60 -3.02 1.60
N VAL A 116 -2.11 -1.82 1.83
CA VAL A 116 -2.02 -0.68 0.89
C VAL A 116 -1.47 0.51 1.65
N ASP A 117 -0.41 1.14 1.15
CA ASP A 117 0.24 2.28 1.80
C ASP A 117 0.72 3.31 0.77
N ALA A 118 0.77 4.58 1.18
CA ALA A 118 1.33 5.67 0.40
C ALA A 118 2.78 5.92 0.75
N SER A 119 3.57 6.35 -0.24
CA SER A 119 4.94 6.75 0.02
C SER A 119 5.44 7.85 -0.91
N LEU A 120 6.58 8.41 -0.54
CA LEU A 120 7.32 9.37 -1.35
C LEU A 120 8.45 8.65 -2.10
N GLY A 121 8.65 9.01 -3.37
CA GLY A 121 9.68 8.42 -4.23
C GLY A 121 10.51 9.45 -4.98
N ALA A 122 11.22 9.01 -6.02
CA ALA A 122 11.82 9.92 -6.99
C ALA A 122 10.72 10.58 -7.84
N LYS A 123 11.02 11.74 -8.43
CA LYS A 123 10.07 12.53 -9.20
C LYS A 123 9.48 11.76 -10.38
N GLU A 124 10.29 10.94 -11.03
CA GLU A 124 9.93 10.12 -12.18
C GLU A 124 9.03 8.94 -11.80
N GLN A 125 8.99 8.58 -10.51
CA GLN A 125 8.20 7.46 -10.00
C GLN A 125 6.81 7.90 -9.53
N VAL A 126 6.52 9.20 -9.47
CA VAL A 126 5.21 9.68 -9.02
C VAL A 126 4.12 9.20 -9.95
N GLY A 127 3.13 8.51 -9.39
CA GLY A 127 2.08 7.83 -10.15
C GLY A 127 2.33 6.34 -10.39
N ASP A 128 3.46 5.80 -9.92
CA ASP A 128 3.71 4.36 -9.89
C ASP A 128 3.08 3.69 -8.67
N VAL A 129 2.71 2.43 -8.87
CA VAL A 129 2.36 1.45 -7.84
C VAL A 129 3.40 0.34 -7.86
N LEU A 130 3.86 -0.04 -6.69
CA LEU A 130 4.67 -1.23 -6.48
C LEU A 130 3.83 -2.27 -5.75
N PHE A 131 3.76 -3.49 -6.26
CA PHE A 131 3.28 -4.66 -5.52
C PHE A 131 4.49 -5.46 -5.07
N VAL A 132 4.61 -5.62 -3.75
CA VAL A 132 5.82 -6.11 -3.10
C VAL A 132 5.50 -7.36 -2.28
N ASP A 133 6.26 -8.42 -2.55
CA ASP A 133 6.28 -9.68 -1.80
C ASP A 133 7.18 -9.57 -0.56
N ALA A 134 6.72 -8.77 0.40
CA ALA A 134 7.32 -8.61 1.71
C ALA A 134 6.35 -7.88 2.66
N PRO A 135 6.51 -8.05 3.99
CA PRO A 135 5.84 -7.23 4.98
C PRO A 135 6.09 -5.74 4.75
N LEU A 136 5.05 -4.94 4.98
CA LEU A 136 5.16 -3.49 5.01
C LEU A 136 5.93 -3.06 6.25
N MET A 137 6.79 -2.05 6.08
CA MET A 137 7.50 -1.35 7.15
C MET A 137 6.93 0.06 7.33
N PRO A 138 5.74 0.20 7.95
CA PRO A 138 5.07 1.50 8.02
C PRO A 138 5.85 2.48 8.91
N GLY A 139 5.78 3.77 8.59
CA GLY A 139 6.25 4.83 9.48
C GLY A 139 7.77 4.98 9.61
N LYS A 140 8.59 4.50 8.66
CA LYS A 140 10.05 4.79 8.62
C LYS A 140 10.38 6.29 8.76
N ALA A 141 9.49 7.17 8.31
CA ALA A 141 9.64 8.63 8.42
C ALA A 141 9.23 9.22 9.78
N LEU A 142 8.49 8.48 10.62
CA LEU A 142 7.91 8.96 11.87
C LEU A 142 8.72 8.58 13.12
N GLU A 143 9.89 7.96 12.97
CA GLU A 143 10.79 7.50 14.06
C GLU A 143 10.13 6.56 15.10
N ARG A 144 8.90 6.11 14.86
CA ARG A 144 8.21 5.13 15.72
C ARG A 144 8.39 3.75 15.11
N MET A 145 8.89 2.80 15.90
CA MET A 145 8.94 1.38 15.52
C MET A 145 7.51 0.82 15.44
N LEU A 146 6.86 1.01 14.30
CA LEU A 146 5.63 0.29 13.96
C LEU A 146 5.99 -1.16 13.63
N PRO A 147 5.11 -2.13 13.95
CA PRO A 147 5.36 -3.53 13.64
C PRO A 147 5.42 -3.74 12.12
N GLU A 148 6.28 -4.67 11.68
CA GLU A 148 6.20 -5.20 10.33
C GLU A 148 4.79 -5.77 10.11
N THR A 149 4.17 -5.45 8.98
CA THR A 149 2.75 -5.66 8.79
C THR A 149 2.45 -6.32 7.45
N GLY A 150 1.70 -7.43 7.51
CA GLY A 150 1.22 -8.15 6.34
C GLY A 150 2.25 -9.06 5.67
N ASP A 151 1.79 -9.75 4.63
CA ASP A 151 2.58 -10.67 3.81
C ASP A 151 3.01 -9.98 2.50
N TYR A 152 2.09 -9.20 1.91
CA TYR A 152 2.30 -8.41 0.70
C TYR A 152 1.85 -6.98 0.93
N HIS A 153 2.33 -6.05 0.09
CA HIS A 153 1.79 -4.70 0.08
C HIS A 153 1.80 -4.04 -1.29
N PHE A 154 0.78 -3.22 -1.51
CA PHE A 154 0.78 -2.18 -2.53
C PHE A 154 1.36 -0.90 -1.95
N GLN A 155 2.32 -0.31 -2.64
CA GLN A 155 2.92 0.97 -2.31
C GLN A 155 2.68 1.95 -3.46
N GLY A 156 1.84 2.96 -3.24
CA GLY A 156 1.61 4.02 -4.21
C GLY A 156 2.59 5.19 -4.01
N ILE A 157 3.26 5.60 -5.07
CA ILE A 157 4.16 6.76 -5.04
C ILE A 157 3.33 8.03 -5.31
N VAL A 158 2.85 8.66 -4.25
CA VAL A 158 1.88 9.75 -4.34
C VAL A 158 2.52 11.11 -4.61
N ASN A 159 3.79 11.27 -4.23
CA ASN A 159 4.57 12.49 -4.42
C ASN A 159 6.07 12.16 -4.32
N TYR A 160 6.93 13.17 -4.49
CA TYR A 160 8.38 13.02 -4.46
C TYR A 160 9.04 13.74 -3.29
N LEU A 161 10.25 13.31 -2.92
CA LEU A 161 11.12 14.00 -1.97
C LEU A 161 11.88 15.13 -2.69
N ASP A 162 11.54 16.38 -2.42
CA ASP A 162 12.38 17.53 -2.80
C ASP A 162 13.40 17.80 -1.67
N PRO A 163 14.67 18.16 -1.96
CA PRO A 163 15.68 18.52 -0.95
C PRO A 163 15.33 19.71 -0.04
N LEU A 164 14.23 20.44 -0.28
CA LEU A 164 13.68 21.50 0.57
C LEU A 164 12.83 20.93 1.75
N PRO A 165 12.45 21.70 2.79
CA PRO A 165 12.02 21.11 4.07
C PRO A 165 10.76 20.23 3.99
N THR A 166 10.83 19.06 4.64
CA THR A 166 9.93 17.91 4.57
C THR A 166 8.47 18.14 4.95
N SER A 167 8.16 19.20 5.71
CA SER A 167 6.81 19.44 6.24
C SER A 167 5.81 20.02 5.22
N GLN A 168 6.26 20.40 4.02
CA GLN A 168 5.37 20.96 2.97
C GLN A 168 4.84 19.90 1.99
N PHE A 169 5.50 18.74 1.85
CA PHE A 169 5.21 17.82 0.73
C PHE A 169 3.91 17.04 0.85
N LEU A 170 3.45 16.71 2.06
CA LEU A 170 2.14 16.07 2.24
C LEU A 170 0.99 17.02 1.88
N ASN A 171 1.21 18.34 1.99
CA ASN A 171 0.22 19.37 1.65
C ASN A 171 0.19 19.68 0.15
N ASP A 172 1.30 19.46 -0.57
CA ASP A 172 1.41 19.68 -2.02
C ASP A 172 1.03 18.44 -2.86
N THR A 173 0.72 17.32 -2.22
CA THR A 173 0.25 16.12 -2.92
C THR A 173 -1.09 16.40 -3.61
N ARG A 174 -1.16 16.11 -4.91
CA ARG A 174 -2.40 16.27 -5.68
C ARG A 174 -3.34 15.12 -5.38
N LEU A 175 -4.54 15.44 -4.88
CA LEU A 175 -5.61 14.45 -4.66
C LEU A 175 -5.91 13.66 -5.94
N HIS A 176 -5.82 14.29 -7.12
CA HIS A 176 -5.97 13.61 -8.40
C HIS A 176 -5.03 12.42 -8.57
N THR A 177 -3.75 12.56 -8.20
CA THR A 177 -2.77 11.47 -8.26
C THR A 177 -3.16 10.35 -7.30
N VAL A 178 -3.53 10.69 -6.07
CA VAL A 178 -3.93 9.71 -5.04
C VAL A 178 -5.18 8.95 -5.48
N MET A 179 -6.18 9.64 -6.03
CA MET A 179 -7.41 9.02 -6.55
C MET A 179 -7.12 8.06 -7.71
N LYS A 180 -6.22 8.42 -8.63
CA LYS A 180 -5.82 7.55 -9.75
C LYS A 180 -5.16 6.26 -9.25
N LEU A 181 -4.20 6.40 -8.34
CA LEU A 181 -3.54 5.26 -7.70
C LEU A 181 -4.54 4.39 -6.95
N SER A 182 -5.44 4.99 -6.16
CA SER A 182 -6.47 4.27 -5.39
C SER A 182 -7.38 3.44 -6.30
N ARG A 183 -7.84 4.02 -7.41
CA ARG A 183 -8.66 3.31 -8.41
C ARG A 183 -7.91 2.18 -9.08
N LEU A 184 -6.65 2.40 -9.44
CA LEU A 184 -5.83 1.38 -10.09
C LEU A 184 -5.58 0.18 -9.16
N ILE A 185 -5.23 0.43 -7.89
CA ILE A 185 -5.03 -0.63 -6.89
C ILE A 185 -6.34 -1.37 -6.61
N ALA A 186 -7.44 -0.64 -6.36
CA ALA A 186 -8.74 -1.25 -6.12
C ALA A 186 -9.22 -2.11 -7.30
N ARG A 187 -8.95 -1.67 -8.53
CA ARG A 187 -9.22 -2.44 -9.76
C ARG A 187 -8.45 -3.76 -9.78
N VAL A 188 -7.13 -3.70 -9.59
CA VAL A 188 -6.29 -4.92 -9.56
C VAL A 188 -6.78 -5.89 -8.49
N ILE A 189 -7.04 -5.41 -7.28
CA ILE A 189 -7.55 -6.23 -6.18
C ILE A 189 -8.89 -6.89 -6.54
N THR A 190 -9.84 -6.11 -7.07
CA THR A 190 -11.19 -6.58 -7.40
C THR A 190 -11.16 -7.60 -8.54
N GLU A 191 -10.41 -7.34 -9.61
CA GLU A 191 -10.28 -8.25 -10.76
C GLU A 191 -9.56 -9.55 -10.35
N SER A 192 -8.51 -9.47 -9.54
CA SER A 192 -7.82 -10.66 -9.02
C SER A 192 -8.68 -11.52 -8.11
N ASP A 193 -9.49 -10.91 -7.23
CA ASP A 193 -10.39 -11.65 -6.34
C ASP A 193 -11.52 -12.34 -7.11
N GLN A 194 -12.09 -11.66 -8.13
CA GLN A 194 -13.06 -12.26 -9.05
C GLN A 194 -12.46 -13.44 -9.81
N GLN A 195 -11.25 -13.28 -10.35
CA GLN A 195 -10.54 -14.33 -11.07
C GLN A 195 -10.17 -15.51 -10.17
N ALA A 196 -9.78 -15.25 -8.92
CA ALA A 196 -9.45 -16.30 -7.95
C ALA A 196 -10.69 -17.09 -7.46
N SER A 197 -11.89 -16.55 -7.70
CA SER A 197 -13.17 -17.18 -7.35
C SER A 197 -13.76 -18.06 -8.47
N GLN A 198 -13.15 -18.02 -9.67
CA GLN A 198 -13.43 -18.90 -10.79
C GLN A 198 -12.55 -20.14 -10.72
#